data_AF-A0A1S3DR94-F1
#
_entry.id   AF-A0A1S3DR94-F1
#
_cell.length_a   1.000
_cell.length_b   1.000
_cell.length_c   1.000
_cell.angle_alpha   90.00
_cell.angle_beta   90.00
_cell.angle_gamma   90.00
#
_symmetry.space_group_name_H-M   'P 1'
#
loop_
_entity.id
_entity.type
_entity.pdbx_description
1 polymer ?
#
loop_
_entity_poly.entity_id
_entity_poly.type
_entity_poly.pdbx_seq_one_letter_code
_entity_poly.pdbx_strand_id
1 'polypeptide(L)'
;MSKFWSRTMIHYTRYTEEDIMPVVEKLALALLANADEKTPKYRAIKDKYSKSGNCRVSVSPELTSPSTAIRSLAERAKANQLG
;
A
#
# COMPACT_ATOMS: atom_id res chain seq x y z
N MET A 1 -3.58 11.27 18.46
CA MET A 1 -4.48 10.70 17.44
C MET A 1 -3.84 10.91 16.08
N SER A 2 -3.68 9.85 15.29
CA SER A 2 -3.13 9.93 13.92
C SER A 2 -4.00 10.84 13.06
N LYS A 3 -3.36 11.72 12.28
CA LYS A 3 -4.05 12.64 11.36
C LYS A 3 -4.75 11.91 10.23
N PHE A 4 -4.38 10.65 9.97
CA PHE A 4 -4.82 9.89 8.80
C PHE A 4 -5.92 8.85 9.11
N TRP A 5 -5.87 8.17 10.26
CA TRP A 5 -6.94 7.25 10.70
C TRP A 5 -7.79 7.89 11.80
N SER A 6 -8.80 8.66 11.38
CA SER A 6 -9.57 9.53 12.27
C SER A 6 -10.52 8.79 13.23
N ARG A 7 -10.94 9.45 14.30
CA ARG A 7 -11.97 8.95 15.22
C ARG A 7 -13.27 8.58 14.49
N THR A 8 -13.62 9.34 13.45
CA THR A 8 -14.79 9.06 12.60
C THR A 8 -14.63 7.73 11.86
N MET A 9 -13.46 7.45 11.28
CA MET A 9 -13.20 6.17 10.64
C MET A 9 -13.22 5.02 11.66
N ILE A 10 -12.63 5.19 12.84
CA ILE A 10 -12.73 4.18 13.91
C ILE A 10 -14.19 3.93 14.29
N HIS A 11 -14.99 4.99 14.42
CA HIS A 11 -16.41 4.86 14.77
C HIS A 11 -17.21 4.02 13.75
N TYR A 12 -17.01 4.28 12.45
CA TYR A 12 -17.77 3.59 11.40
C TYR A 12 -17.21 2.22 11.04
N THR A 13 -15.89 2.05 11.03
CA THR A 13 -15.24 0.77 10.64
C THR A 13 -15.04 -0.17 11.82
N ARG A 14 -15.03 0.37 13.05
CA ARG A 14 -14.66 -0.32 14.30
C ARG A 14 -13.22 -0.82 14.35
N TYR A 15 -12.38 -0.46 13.38
CA TYR A 15 -10.96 -0.78 13.37
C TYR A 15 -10.14 0.40 13.86
N THR A 16 -9.19 0.13 14.75
CA THR A 16 -8.14 1.07 15.15
C THR A 16 -6.99 1.08 14.14
N GLU A 17 -6.05 2.01 14.31
CA GLU A 17 -4.84 2.06 13.48
C GLU A 17 -3.98 0.79 13.66
N GLU A 18 -3.96 0.24 14.87
CA GLU A 18 -3.25 -1.00 15.20
C GLU A 18 -3.88 -2.21 14.49
N ASP A 19 -5.21 -2.27 14.43
CA ASP A 19 -5.93 -3.37 13.78
C ASP A 19 -5.66 -3.42 12.27
N ILE A 20 -5.54 -2.26 11.61
CA ILE A 20 -5.31 -2.20 10.16
C ILE A 20 -3.84 -2.31 9.78
N MET A 21 -2.91 -2.07 10.71
CA MET A 21 -1.48 -2.00 10.43
C MET A 21 -0.93 -3.27 9.75
N PRO A 22 -1.30 -4.51 10.17
CA PRO A 22 -0.86 -5.72 9.48
C PRO A 22 -1.31 -5.81 8.03
N VAL A 23 -2.47 -5.22 7.70
CA VAL A 23 -2.97 -5.16 6.32
C VAL A 23 -2.21 -4.12 5.52
N VAL A 24 -1.92 -2.95 6.11
CA VAL A 24 -1.13 -1.88 5.48
C VAL A 24 0.29 -2.38 5.14
N GLU A 25 0.93 -3.11 6.04
CA GLU A 25 2.23 -3.76 5.80
C GLU A 25 2.18 -4.72 4.60
N LYS A 26 1.15 -5.58 4.53
CA LYS A 26 0.94 -6.50 3.39
C LYS A 26 0.68 -5.76 2.08
N LEU A 27 -0.06 -4.67 2.10
CA LEU A 27 -0.30 -3.82 0.93
C LEU A 27 1.01 -3.18 0.43
N ALA A 28 1.87 -2.71 1.33
CA ALA A 28 3.18 -2.18 0.98
C ALA A 28 4.08 -3.25 0.34
N LEU A 29 4.09 -4.46 0.91
CA LEU A 29 4.81 -5.60 0.34
C LEU A 29 4.30 -5.96 -1.06
N ALA A 30 2.98 -6.02 -1.24
CA ALA A 30 2.38 -6.28 -2.54
C ALA A 30 2.76 -5.19 -3.56
N LEU A 31 2.73 -3.91 -3.17
CA LEU A 31 3.10 -2.80 -4.06
C LEU A 31 4.55 -2.93 -4.55
N LEU A 32 5.50 -3.30 -3.69
CA LEU A 32 6.90 -3.51 -4.07
C LEU A 32 7.12 -4.81 -4.85
N ALA A 33 6.49 -5.91 -4.46
CA ALA A 33 6.56 -7.17 -5.22
C ALA A 33 6.00 -7.02 -6.64
N ASN A 34 5.01 -6.14 -6.81
CA ASN A 34 4.39 -5.81 -8.09
C ASN A 34 5.19 -4.78 -8.91
N ALA A 35 6.24 -4.18 -8.34
CA ALA A 35 7.16 -3.34 -9.09
C ALA A 35 7.98 -4.17 -10.09
N ASP A 36 8.18 -5.47 -9.81
CA ASP A 36 8.71 -6.41 -10.79
C ASP A 36 7.64 -6.71 -11.85
N GLU A 37 7.79 -6.08 -13.02
CA GLU A 37 6.89 -6.16 -14.18
C GLU A 37 6.73 -7.58 -14.77
N LYS A 38 7.41 -8.57 -14.19
CA LYS A 38 7.43 -9.97 -14.61
C LYS A 38 6.09 -10.69 -14.41
N THR A 39 5.15 -10.09 -13.67
CA THR A 39 3.82 -10.67 -13.46
C THR A 39 2.74 -9.94 -14.29
N PRO A 40 2.15 -10.58 -15.33
CA PRO A 40 1.24 -9.91 -16.27
C PRO A 40 0.00 -9.27 -15.62
N LYS A 41 -0.54 -9.88 -14.54
CA LYS A 41 -1.74 -9.39 -13.84
C LYS A 41 -1.49 -8.04 -13.16
N TYR A 42 -0.32 -7.85 -12.56
CA TYR A 42 0.01 -6.62 -11.84
C TYR A 42 0.28 -5.46 -12.81
N ARG A 43 0.88 -5.76 -13.97
CA ARG A 43 1.05 -4.80 -15.05
C ARG A 43 -0.29 -4.27 -15.55
N ALA A 44 -1.28 -5.15 -15.80
CA ALA A 44 -2.60 -4.72 -16.27
C ALA A 44 -3.32 -3.78 -15.28
N ILE A 45 -3.17 -4.00 -13.97
CA ILE A 45 -3.72 -3.12 -12.94
C ILE A 45 -2.99 -1.77 -12.96
N LYS A 46 -1.66 -1.78 -13.01
CA LYS A 46 -0.84 -0.55 -13.08
C LYS A 46 -1.21 0.29 -14.31
N ASP A 47 -1.39 -0.35 -15.47
CA ASP A 47 -1.79 0.28 -16.74
C ASP A 47 -3.22 0.82 -16.72
N LYS A 48 -4.14 0.14 -16.01
CA LYS A 48 -5.50 0.67 -15.81
C LYS A 48 -5.44 1.99 -15.04
N TYR A 49 -4.71 2.04 -13.93
CA TYR A 49 -4.64 3.19 -13.04
C TYR A 49 -3.63 4.27 -13.47
N SER A 50 -2.86 4.05 -14.55
CA SER A 50 -1.95 5.06 -15.11
C SER A 50 -2.67 6.02 -16.08
N LYS A 51 -3.89 5.69 -16.51
CA LYS A 51 -4.71 6.52 -17.41
C LYS A 51 -5.18 7.79 -16.71
N SER A 52 -5.37 8.87 -17.49
CA SER A 52 -5.88 10.16 -17.00
C SER A 52 -7.24 10.05 -16.33
N GLY A 53 -8.12 9.15 -16.81
CA GLY A 53 -9.41 8.88 -16.19
C GLY A 53 -9.34 8.29 -14.78
N ASN A 54 -8.16 7.83 -14.34
CA ASN A 54 -7.88 7.34 -12.99
C ASN A 54 -6.83 8.21 -12.28
N CYS A 55 -6.75 9.49 -12.65
CA CYS A 55 -5.83 10.47 -12.07
C CYS A 55 -4.34 10.10 -12.15
N ARG A 56 -3.96 9.13 -13.00
CA ARG A 56 -2.59 8.61 -13.11
C ARG A 56 -2.00 8.14 -11.76
N VAL A 57 -2.85 7.69 -10.83
CA VAL A 57 -2.44 7.40 -9.45
C VAL A 57 -1.36 6.32 -9.35
N SER A 58 -1.33 5.34 -10.27
CA SER A 58 -0.32 4.28 -10.24
C SER A 58 1.09 4.72 -10.62
N VAL A 59 1.25 5.92 -11.19
CA VAL A 59 2.55 6.50 -11.53
C VAL A 59 2.95 7.64 -10.58
N SER A 60 2.20 7.84 -9.50
CA SER A 60 2.50 8.86 -8.49
C SER A 60 3.90 8.62 -7.88
N PRO A 61 4.76 9.64 -7.76
CA PRO A 61 6.10 9.50 -7.18
C PRO A 61 6.10 8.93 -5.77
N GLU A 62 5.06 9.21 -4.99
CA GLU A 62 4.86 8.76 -3.61
C GLU A 62 4.69 7.23 -3.51
N LEU A 63 4.25 6.60 -4.60
CA LEU A 63 4.00 5.16 -4.72
C LEU A 63 5.06 4.42 -5.56
N THR A 64 5.67 5.11 -6.54
CA THR A 64 6.62 4.50 -7.49
C THR A 64 8.08 4.70 -7.12
N SER A 65 8.44 5.86 -6.56
CA SER A 65 9.69 5.97 -5.83
C SER A 65 9.47 5.22 -4.52
N PRO A 66 10.36 4.29 -4.12
CA PRO A 66 10.22 3.61 -2.85
C PRO A 66 10.46 4.63 -1.75
N SER A 67 9.40 5.33 -1.35
CA SER A 67 9.41 6.18 -0.18
C SER A 67 9.90 5.30 0.98
N THR A 68 10.78 5.87 1.81
CA THR A 68 11.38 5.13 2.93
C THR A 68 10.31 4.46 3.79
N ALA A 69 9.10 5.05 3.85
CA ALA A 69 7.94 4.51 4.54
C ALA A 69 7.35 3.25 3.90
N ILE A 70 7.09 3.22 2.58
CA ILE A 70 6.53 2.02 1.91
C ILE A 70 7.53 0.86 2.04
N ARG A 71 8.83 1.13 1.87
CA ARG A 71 9.86 0.11 2.04
C ARG A 71 9.93 -0.40 3.48
N SER A 72 9.89 0.49 4.49
CA SER A 72 9.94 0.04 5.89
C SER A 72 8.72 -0.81 6.27
N LEU A 73 7.53 -0.45 5.77
CA LEU A 73 6.30 -1.22 5.99
C LEU A 73 6.35 -2.60 5.32
N ALA A 74 6.90 -2.68 4.11
CA ALA A 74 7.08 -3.95 3.42
C ALA A 74 8.08 -4.87 4.13
N GLU A 75 9.17 -4.33 4.68
CA GLU A 75 10.15 -5.12 5.45
C GLU A 75 9.55 -5.62 6.78
N ARG A 76 8.74 -4.80 7.46
CA ARG A 76 7.96 -5.25 8.63
C ARG A 76 7.03 -6.42 8.28
N ALA A 77 6.37 -6.34 7.13
CA ALA A 77 5.51 -7.43 6.65
C ALA A 77 6.27 -8.75 6.47
N LYS A 78 7.51 -8.69 5.94
CA LYS A 78 8.37 -9.88 5.76
C LYS A 78 8.84 -10.44 7.10
N ALA A 79 9.24 -9.58 8.03
CA ALA A 79 9.67 -9.99 9.37
C ALA A 79 8.54 -10.72 10.13
N ASN A 80 7.31 -10.24 10.00
CA ASN A 80 6.13 -10.84 10.63
C ASN A 80 5.68 -12.18 10.00
N GLN A 81 6.22 -12.58 8.84
CA GLN A 81 5.93 -13.87 8.19
C GLN A 81 6.95 -14.97 8.53
N LEU A 82 8.07 -14.62 9.17
CA LEU A 82 9.18 -15.53 9.52
C LEU A 82 9.22 -15.90 11.02
N GLY A 83 8.24 -15.42 11.81
CA GLY A 83 8.08 -15.71 13.24
C GLY A 83 6.94 -16.66 13.53
#